data_AF-A0A1Y5CW05-F1
#
_entry.id   AF-A0A1Y5CW05-F1
#
_cell.length_a   1.000
_cell.length_b   1.000
_cell.length_c   1.000
_cell.angle_alpha   90.00
_cell.angle_beta   90.00
_cell.angle_gamma   90.00
#
_symmetry.space_group_name_H-M   'P 1'
#
loop_
_entity.id
_entity.type
_entity.pdbx_description
1 polymer ?
#
loop_
_entity_poly.entity_id
_entity_poly.type
_entity_poly.pdbx_seq_one_letter_code
_entity_poly.pdbx_strand_id
1 'polypeptide(L)'
;MVNESYEKSKQPLAFSKNQVEKAGRMIRKNEGDFEHAITVVQNFRAAHLYPLQIIKNLVWKHVRKLDLLETATIVRRLKRLPTIIDKLQRKSLDGKTDNAISLKRMHDIGGCRVILNSLNDLEQLNKSLDSSKTVHGVKIYDYITSPKKSGYRGIHRVYKSYDKSDSHSWKGFRIEVQLRTRLQHLWATTVEIVDIIEKESLKTNPTAASTNWKRLFEIMGEFLAVKDGSWKMSPETATSYKEELVLLNTKLSIFNKLDAFNSAFKMDEIKKKSKDTGYTLLIYNTKEQKGNASFYSANKKELALERYAEQEKNTDNNVLFVAGSDLKSIEKAYPNYLSDTSGFLAEYGRVILSHFENAPTTNAS
;
A
#
# COMPACT_ATOMS: atom_id res chain seq x y z
N MET A 1 6.34 -13.51 26.28
CA MET A 1 6.39 -13.05 24.87
C MET A 1 5.54 -11.80 24.56
N VAL A 2 4.31 -11.65 25.06
CA VAL A 2 3.46 -10.45 24.78
C VAL A 2 4.04 -9.15 25.39
N ASN A 3 4.74 -9.24 26.52
CA ASN A 3 5.25 -8.07 27.25
C ASN A 3 6.48 -7.40 26.60
N GLU A 4 7.46 -8.15 26.11
CA GLU A 4 8.66 -7.56 25.46
C GLU A 4 8.35 -6.87 24.12
N SER A 5 7.45 -7.44 23.31
CA SER A 5 7.03 -6.79 22.05
C SER A 5 6.20 -5.53 22.31
N TYR A 6 5.50 -5.46 23.43
CA TYR A 6 4.74 -4.29 23.86
C TYR A 6 5.69 -3.19 24.37
N GLU A 7 6.66 -3.53 25.22
CA GLU A 7 7.67 -2.58 25.70
C GLU A 7 8.55 -2.04 24.57
N LYS A 8 8.99 -2.89 23.62
CA LYS A 8 9.73 -2.44 22.42
C LYS A 8 8.94 -1.48 21.53
N SER A 9 7.60 -1.50 21.60
CA SER A 9 6.73 -0.60 20.80
C SER A 9 6.63 0.82 21.36
N LYS A 10 6.93 1.01 22.66
CA LYS A 10 6.93 2.32 23.33
C LYS A 10 8.20 3.10 23.02
N GLN A 11 8.37 3.47 21.75
CA GLN A 11 9.36 4.47 21.37
C GLN A 11 8.77 5.85 21.67
N PRO A 12 9.20 6.57 22.73
CA PRO A 12 8.64 7.87 23.03
C PRO A 12 9.01 8.86 21.92
N LEU A 13 8.12 9.83 21.72
CA LEU A 13 8.46 10.98 20.89
C LEU A 13 9.42 11.87 21.68
N ALA A 14 10.71 11.82 21.35
CA ALA A 14 11.75 12.58 22.04
C ALA A 14 11.72 14.08 21.72
N PHE A 15 11.04 14.45 20.63
CA PHE A 15 10.96 15.82 20.13
C PHE A 15 9.57 16.42 20.34
N SER A 16 9.49 17.70 20.67
CA SER A 16 8.20 18.40 20.73
C SER A 16 7.50 18.34 19.36
N LYS A 17 6.17 18.45 19.39
CA LYS A 17 5.34 18.56 18.19
C LYS A 17 5.86 19.68 17.27
N ASN A 18 6.28 20.82 17.80
CA ASN A 18 6.77 21.94 17.00
C ASN A 18 8.12 21.62 16.32
N GLN A 19 9.01 20.88 16.97
CA GLN A 19 10.26 20.39 16.36
C GLN A 19 9.99 19.44 15.20
N VAL A 20 9.04 18.51 15.34
CA VAL A 20 8.62 17.60 14.25
C VAL A 20 8.10 18.39 13.04
N GLU A 21 7.34 19.44 13.27
CA GLU A 21 6.86 20.34 12.21
C GLU A 21 7.99 21.11 11.54
N LYS A 22 8.94 21.64 12.33
CA LYS A 22 10.10 22.36 11.82
C LYS A 22 10.96 21.44 10.95
N ALA A 23 11.21 20.21 11.40
CA ALA A 23 11.94 19.20 10.64
C ALA A 23 11.25 18.86 9.31
N GLY A 24 9.92 18.66 9.32
CA GLY A 24 9.17 18.45 8.09
C GLY A 24 9.28 19.62 7.09
N ARG A 25 9.31 20.86 7.59
CA ARG A 25 9.52 22.06 6.74
C ARG A 25 10.95 22.15 6.18
N MET A 26 11.97 21.82 6.98
CA MET A 26 13.36 21.77 6.54
C MET A 26 13.55 20.78 5.38
N ILE A 27 13.03 19.55 5.53
CA ILE A 27 13.09 18.53 4.47
C ILE A 27 12.40 19.01 3.19
N ARG A 28 11.24 19.65 3.31
CA ARG A 28 10.48 20.18 2.16
C ARG A 28 11.24 21.27 1.41
N LYS A 29 11.81 22.24 2.14
CA LYS A 29 12.54 23.36 1.53
C LYS A 29 13.95 22.98 1.09
N ASN A 30 14.45 21.83 1.52
CA ASN A 30 15.85 21.44 1.36
C ASN A 30 16.81 22.47 1.95
N GLU A 31 16.47 23.01 3.12
CA GLU A 31 17.18 24.09 3.81
C GLU A 31 17.51 23.69 5.26
N GLY A 32 18.64 24.19 5.78
CA GLY A 32 19.07 24.00 7.16
C GLY A 32 19.76 22.65 7.41
N ASP A 33 19.77 22.22 8.67
CA ASP A 33 20.36 20.94 9.08
C ASP A 33 19.46 19.76 8.68
N PHE A 34 19.74 19.20 7.51
CA PHE A 34 18.97 18.10 6.92
C PHE A 34 19.12 16.80 7.74
N GLU A 35 20.32 16.48 8.21
CA GLU A 35 20.59 15.27 9.00
C GLU A 35 19.82 15.28 10.34
N HIS A 36 19.80 16.43 11.01
CA HIS A 36 18.96 16.60 12.20
C HIS A 36 17.48 16.45 11.87
N ALA A 37 17.00 17.05 10.78
CA ALA A 37 15.61 16.94 10.37
C ALA A 37 15.21 15.48 10.07
N ILE A 38 16.04 14.71 9.37
CA ILE A 38 15.86 13.27 9.15
C ILE A 38 15.76 12.52 10.47
N THR A 39 16.65 12.82 11.43
CA THR A 39 16.65 12.20 12.76
C THR A 39 15.33 12.44 13.50
N VAL A 40 14.83 13.68 13.49
CA VAL A 40 13.55 14.06 14.10
C VAL A 40 12.39 13.31 13.43
N VAL A 41 12.35 13.28 12.09
CA VAL A 41 11.29 12.57 11.35
C VAL A 41 11.34 11.07 11.60
N GLN A 42 12.53 10.48 11.72
CA GLN A 42 12.70 9.06 12.02
C GLN A 42 12.21 8.72 13.44
N ASN A 43 12.51 9.54 14.46
CA ASN A 43 11.95 9.35 15.80
C ASN A 43 10.43 9.51 15.81
N PHE A 44 9.89 10.51 15.10
CA PHE A 44 8.44 10.67 14.97
C PHE A 44 7.78 9.45 14.31
N ARG A 45 8.37 8.93 13.23
CA ARG A 45 7.95 7.69 12.58
C ARG A 45 7.99 6.49 13.53
N ALA A 46 9.08 6.32 14.30
CA ALA A 46 9.21 5.24 15.27
C ALA A 46 8.18 5.34 16.40
N ALA A 47 7.86 6.56 16.86
CA ALA A 47 6.86 6.78 17.89
C ALA A 47 5.43 6.36 17.47
N HIS A 48 5.16 6.17 16.17
CA HIS A 48 3.88 5.62 15.71
C HIS A 48 3.70 4.13 16.01
N LEU A 49 4.76 3.38 16.40
CA LEU A 49 4.67 1.94 16.68
C LEU A 49 3.67 1.61 17.78
N TYR A 50 3.71 2.36 18.88
CA TYR A 50 2.81 2.16 20.01
C TYR A 50 1.33 2.36 19.66
N PRO A 51 0.89 3.53 19.13
CA PRO A 51 -0.51 3.72 18.75
C PRO A 51 -0.94 2.76 17.62
N LEU A 52 -0.04 2.41 16.70
CA LEU A 52 -0.31 1.39 15.70
C LEU A 52 -0.61 0.02 16.32
N GLN A 53 0.14 -0.36 17.36
CA GLN A 53 -0.09 -1.63 18.07
C GLN A 53 -1.45 -1.65 18.77
N ILE A 54 -1.84 -0.54 19.41
CA ILE A 54 -3.16 -0.40 20.05
C ILE A 54 -4.27 -0.58 19.01
N ILE A 55 -4.20 0.14 17.90
CA ILE A 55 -5.20 0.07 16.84
C ILE A 55 -5.23 -1.32 16.20
N LYS A 56 -4.07 -1.97 15.99
CA LYS A 56 -4.03 -3.36 15.50
C LYS A 56 -4.72 -4.33 16.45
N ASN A 57 -4.53 -4.16 17.76
CA ASN A 57 -5.16 -5.02 18.77
C ASN A 57 -6.68 -4.79 18.82
N LEU A 58 -7.13 -3.54 18.68
CA LEU A 58 -8.55 -3.21 18.52
C LEU A 58 -9.14 -3.92 17.30
N VAL A 59 -8.54 -3.73 16.13
CA VAL A 59 -9.00 -4.38 14.88
C VAL A 59 -9.03 -5.89 15.03
N TRP A 60 -7.97 -6.49 15.59
CA TRP A 60 -7.91 -7.93 15.85
C TRP A 60 -9.03 -8.41 16.77
N LYS A 61 -9.38 -7.65 17.83
CA LYS A 61 -10.50 -7.97 18.72
C LYS A 61 -11.83 -8.00 17.97
N HIS A 62 -12.06 -7.05 17.05
CA HIS A 62 -13.29 -7.01 16.25
C HIS A 62 -13.33 -8.11 15.17
N VAL A 63 -12.20 -8.42 14.53
CA VAL A 63 -12.09 -9.57 13.62
C VAL A 63 -12.38 -10.88 14.34
N ARG A 64 -11.83 -11.07 15.55
CA ARG A 64 -12.13 -12.24 16.39
C ARG A 64 -13.60 -12.30 16.79
N LYS A 65 -14.21 -11.16 17.15
CA LYS A 65 -15.64 -11.10 17.51
C LYS A 65 -16.57 -11.56 16.38
N LEU A 66 -16.12 -11.41 15.13
CA LEU A 66 -16.88 -11.78 13.93
C LEU A 66 -16.46 -13.14 13.37
N ASP A 67 -15.63 -13.91 14.07
CA ASP A 67 -15.10 -15.21 13.63
C ASP A 67 -14.36 -15.17 12.28
N LEU A 68 -13.71 -14.03 11.98
CA LEU A 68 -12.98 -13.80 10.74
C LEU A 68 -11.47 -14.08 10.85
N LEU A 69 -10.98 -14.69 11.93
CA LEU A 69 -9.53 -14.87 12.15
C LEU A 69 -8.84 -15.80 11.15
N GLU A 70 -9.57 -16.78 10.62
CA GLU A 70 -9.04 -17.75 9.66
C GLU A 70 -9.03 -17.19 8.22
N THR A 71 -9.90 -16.21 7.95
CA THR A 71 -10.16 -15.68 6.62
C THR A 71 -9.59 -14.28 6.39
N ALA A 72 -9.41 -13.50 7.45
CA ALA A 72 -8.91 -12.13 7.37
C ALA A 72 -7.40 -12.04 7.63
N THR A 73 -6.71 -11.25 6.81
CA THR A 73 -5.30 -10.93 7.01
C THR A 73 -5.16 -9.53 7.59
N ILE A 74 -4.65 -9.42 8.82
CA ILE A 74 -4.43 -8.13 9.51
C ILE A 74 -2.95 -7.81 9.54
N VAL A 75 -2.64 -6.61 9.04
CA VAL A 75 -1.28 -6.25 8.68
C VAL A 75 -0.95 -4.84 9.14
N ARG A 76 0.25 -4.65 9.69
CA ARG A 76 0.71 -3.35 10.18
C ARG A 76 1.88 -2.86 9.34
N ARG A 77 1.88 -1.58 9.00
CA ARG A 77 2.90 -0.94 8.17
C ARG A 77 3.28 0.40 8.78
N LEU A 78 4.57 0.62 8.97
CA LEU A 78 5.09 1.98 9.05
C LEU A 78 5.50 2.44 7.65
N LYS A 79 5.12 3.66 7.28
CA LYS A 79 5.57 4.27 6.03
C LYS A 79 7.09 4.33 6.00
N ARG A 80 7.72 4.00 4.88
CA ARG A 80 9.18 4.04 4.75
C ARG A 80 9.66 5.49 4.78
N LEU A 81 10.80 5.73 5.42
CA LEU A 81 11.38 7.08 5.55
C LEU A 81 11.61 7.75 4.17
N PRO A 82 12.18 7.08 3.15
CA PRO A 82 12.30 7.67 1.80
C PRO A 82 10.94 8.11 1.22
N THR A 83 9.87 7.34 1.44
CA THR A 83 8.52 7.72 0.99
C THR A 83 7.94 8.89 1.78
N ILE A 84 8.34 9.08 3.05
CA ILE A 84 7.97 10.26 3.84
C ILE A 84 8.69 11.49 3.29
N ILE A 85 10.00 11.38 3.02
CA ILE A 85 10.82 12.45 2.45
C ILE A 85 10.29 12.87 1.07
N ASP A 86 10.10 11.91 0.16
CA ASP A 86 9.50 12.14 -1.18
C ASP A 86 8.19 12.92 -1.06
N LYS A 87 7.29 12.47 -0.17
CA LYS A 87 6.02 13.15 0.07
C LYS A 87 6.19 14.59 0.53
N LEU A 88 7.14 14.86 1.42
CA LEU A 88 7.38 16.19 1.95
C LEU A 88 7.97 17.12 0.89
N GLN A 89 8.71 16.59 -0.10
CA GLN A 89 9.39 17.34 -1.16
C GLN A 89 8.56 17.53 -2.44
N ARG A 90 7.29 17.08 -2.47
CA ARG A 90 6.45 17.22 -3.67
C ARG A 90 6.18 18.68 -4.01
N LYS A 91 6.38 19.04 -5.28
CA LYS A 91 6.14 20.39 -5.82
C LYS A 91 4.70 20.88 -5.64
N SER A 92 3.72 19.98 -5.55
CA SER A 92 2.32 20.32 -5.28
C SER A 92 2.07 20.82 -3.85
N LEU A 93 3.09 20.77 -2.98
CA LEU A 93 3.06 21.35 -1.64
C LEU A 93 3.75 22.71 -1.67
N ASP A 94 2.97 23.75 -1.96
CA ASP A 94 3.46 25.13 -2.13
C ASP A 94 4.10 25.73 -0.86
N GLY A 95 3.90 25.10 0.30
CA GLY A 95 4.36 25.59 1.59
C GLY A 95 3.72 26.92 2.03
N LYS A 96 2.73 27.41 1.27
CA LYS A 96 2.04 28.70 1.43
C LYS A 96 0.62 28.51 1.92
N THR A 97 -0.05 27.44 1.51
CA THR A 97 -1.35 27.05 2.08
C THR A 97 -1.15 26.26 3.36
N ASP A 98 -2.02 26.46 4.35
CA ASP A 98 -1.98 25.69 5.59
C ASP A 98 -1.93 24.21 5.29
N ASN A 99 -2.58 23.73 4.22
CA ASN A 99 -2.66 22.34 3.76
C ASN A 99 -1.43 21.77 3.03
N ALA A 100 -0.34 22.51 2.84
CA ALA A 100 0.92 21.98 2.33
C ALA A 100 1.56 21.01 3.34
N ILE A 101 1.16 19.73 3.25
CA ILE A 101 1.32 18.60 4.19
C ILE A 101 2.36 18.85 5.31
N SER A 102 1.87 19.37 6.45
CA SER A 102 2.57 19.24 7.74
C SER A 102 2.72 17.75 8.07
N LEU A 103 3.91 17.34 8.50
CA LEU A 103 4.20 15.95 8.88
C LEU A 103 3.21 15.41 9.94
N LYS A 104 2.67 16.27 10.82
CA LYS A 104 1.64 15.89 11.79
C LYS A 104 0.28 15.55 11.19
N ARG A 105 -0.02 16.10 10.01
CA ARG A 105 -1.27 15.84 9.28
C ARG A 105 -1.16 14.67 8.33
N MET A 106 0.03 14.11 8.14
CA MET A 106 0.20 12.87 7.39
C MET A 106 -0.46 11.72 8.16
N HIS A 107 -1.63 11.29 7.69
CA HIS A 107 -2.41 10.23 8.34
C HIS A 107 -1.79 8.83 8.16
N ASP A 108 -0.98 8.65 7.11
CA ASP A 108 -0.49 7.35 6.67
C ASP A 108 0.94 7.02 7.12
N ILE A 109 1.41 7.60 8.23
CA ILE A 109 2.71 7.22 8.84
C ILE A 109 2.61 5.83 9.48
N GLY A 110 1.56 5.61 10.28
CA GLY A 110 1.19 4.30 10.82
C GLY A 110 -0.08 3.79 10.16
N GLY A 111 0.00 2.63 9.52
CA GLY A 111 -1.13 2.01 8.81
C GLY A 111 -1.42 0.60 9.29
N CYS A 112 -2.70 0.26 9.43
CA CYS A 112 -3.17 -1.10 9.69
C CYS A 112 -4.10 -1.51 8.56
N ARG A 113 -3.68 -2.42 7.68
CA ARG A 113 -4.55 -2.93 6.61
C ARG A 113 -5.22 -4.23 7.06
N VAL A 114 -6.44 -4.43 6.60
CA VAL A 114 -7.23 -5.64 6.82
C VAL A 114 -7.72 -6.09 5.45
N ILE A 115 -7.35 -7.30 5.07
CA ILE A 115 -7.75 -7.92 3.81
C ILE A 115 -8.78 -8.99 4.15
N LEU A 116 -9.98 -8.86 3.59
CA LEU A 116 -11.14 -9.69 3.87
C LEU A 116 -11.53 -10.47 2.62
N ASN A 117 -12.10 -11.65 2.80
CA ASN A 117 -12.45 -12.54 1.69
C ASN A 117 -13.61 -11.98 0.85
N SER A 118 -14.61 -11.38 1.49
CA SER A 118 -15.82 -10.87 0.83
C SER A 118 -16.11 -9.40 1.18
N LEU A 119 -16.98 -8.77 0.38
CA LEU A 119 -17.52 -7.45 0.67
C LEU A 119 -18.37 -7.46 1.94
N ASN A 120 -19.15 -8.52 2.15
CA ASN A 120 -19.98 -8.69 3.34
C ASN A 120 -19.13 -8.71 4.64
N ASP A 121 -18.01 -9.44 4.66
CA ASP A 121 -17.11 -9.45 5.83
C ASP A 121 -16.49 -8.07 6.08
N LEU A 122 -16.20 -7.34 5.00
CA LEU A 122 -15.71 -5.96 5.07
C LEU A 122 -16.74 -5.03 5.70
N GLU A 123 -17.99 -5.08 5.26
CA GLU A 123 -19.07 -4.25 5.79
C GLU A 123 -19.38 -4.60 7.25
N GLN A 124 -19.41 -5.88 7.60
CA GLN A 124 -19.58 -6.33 8.98
C GLN A 124 -18.47 -5.82 9.90
N LEU A 125 -17.21 -5.93 9.47
CA LEU A 125 -16.08 -5.41 10.25
C LEU A 125 -16.14 -3.88 10.36
N ASN A 126 -16.49 -3.18 9.28
CA ASN A 126 -16.64 -1.73 9.27
C ASN A 126 -17.69 -1.27 10.30
N LYS A 127 -18.89 -1.87 10.26
CA LYS A 127 -19.98 -1.61 11.23
C LYS A 127 -19.59 -1.96 12.66
N SER A 128 -18.90 -3.08 12.85
CA SER A 128 -18.40 -3.50 14.16
C SER A 128 -17.41 -2.48 14.74
N LEU A 129 -16.51 -1.94 13.91
CA LEU A 129 -15.57 -0.89 14.31
C LEU A 129 -16.26 0.45 14.59
N ASP A 130 -17.32 0.80 13.86
CA ASP A 130 -18.14 2.00 14.12
C ASP A 130 -18.81 1.96 15.50
N SER A 131 -19.27 0.78 15.92
CA SER A 131 -19.87 0.61 17.25
C SER A 131 -18.87 0.68 18.41
N SER A 132 -17.57 0.75 18.14
CA SER A 132 -16.54 0.69 19.17
C SER A 132 -16.41 2.00 19.95
N LYS A 133 -16.67 1.93 21.25
CA LYS A 133 -16.43 3.05 22.19
C LYS A 133 -14.95 3.32 22.48
N THR A 134 -14.06 2.42 22.03
CA THR A 134 -12.64 2.39 22.40
C THR A 134 -11.82 3.51 21.76
N VAL A 135 -12.28 4.09 20.65
CA VAL A 135 -11.54 5.16 19.96
C VAL A 135 -12.41 6.38 19.73
N HIS A 136 -11.79 7.55 19.84
CA HIS A 136 -12.43 8.85 19.69
C HIS A 136 -11.83 9.57 18.47
N GLY A 137 -12.66 10.32 17.74
CA GLY A 137 -12.21 11.13 16.60
C GLY A 137 -11.78 10.30 15.40
N VAL A 138 -12.71 9.53 14.82
CA VAL A 138 -12.47 8.74 13.59
C VAL A 138 -12.97 9.51 12.37
N LYS A 139 -12.13 9.63 11.34
CA LYS A 139 -12.57 10.10 10.02
C LYS A 139 -12.62 8.93 9.05
N ILE A 140 -13.75 8.76 8.39
CA ILE A 140 -14.00 7.65 7.47
C ILE A 140 -14.04 8.18 6.03
N TYR A 141 -13.35 7.49 5.13
CA TYR A 141 -13.46 7.68 3.69
C TYR A 141 -13.90 6.37 3.07
N ASP A 142 -15.11 6.36 2.52
CA ASP A 142 -15.67 5.20 1.85
C ASP A 142 -15.44 5.31 0.34
N TYR A 143 -14.36 4.68 -0.13
CA TYR A 143 -14.07 4.58 -1.56
C TYR A 143 -14.74 3.38 -2.22
N ILE A 144 -15.55 2.61 -1.49
CA ILE A 144 -16.40 1.57 -2.10
C ILE A 144 -17.62 2.26 -2.69
N THR A 145 -18.32 3.09 -1.90
CA THR A 145 -19.50 3.84 -2.37
C THR A 145 -19.12 5.04 -3.25
N SER A 146 -17.97 5.66 -3.00
CA SER A 146 -17.48 6.82 -3.75
C SER A 146 -16.05 6.58 -4.24
N PRO A 147 -15.87 5.76 -5.30
CA PRO A 147 -14.56 5.36 -5.80
C PRO A 147 -13.74 6.56 -6.28
N LYS A 148 -12.42 6.43 -6.22
CA LYS A 148 -11.55 7.43 -6.88
C LYS A 148 -11.62 7.25 -8.39
N LYS A 149 -11.43 8.35 -9.13
CA LYS A 149 -11.28 8.34 -10.60
C LYS A 149 -10.24 7.35 -11.13
N SER A 150 -9.26 6.98 -10.31
CA SER A 150 -8.29 5.96 -10.70
C SER A 150 -8.84 4.55 -10.77
N GLY A 151 -10.07 4.28 -10.29
CA GLY A 151 -10.60 2.92 -10.07
C GLY A 151 -10.33 2.36 -8.66
N TYR A 152 -9.74 3.16 -7.75
CA TYR A 152 -9.40 2.71 -6.40
C TYR A 152 -10.65 2.58 -5.52
N ARG A 153 -10.77 1.45 -4.81
CA ARG A 153 -11.83 1.15 -3.83
C ARG A 153 -11.29 0.62 -2.49
N GLY A 154 -12.12 0.73 -1.46
CA GLY A 154 -11.85 0.28 -0.08
C GLY A 154 -12.20 1.35 0.96
N ILE A 155 -12.26 0.98 2.23
CA ILE A 155 -12.62 1.93 3.31
C ILE A 155 -11.37 2.34 4.09
N HIS A 156 -11.18 3.65 4.27
CA HIS A 156 -10.10 4.20 5.10
C HIS A 156 -10.69 4.81 6.37
N ARG A 157 -10.22 4.34 7.54
CA ARG A 157 -10.63 4.84 8.85
C ARG A 157 -9.40 5.44 9.54
N VAL A 158 -9.37 6.76 9.68
CA VAL A 158 -8.26 7.47 10.34
C VAL A 158 -8.60 7.69 11.81
N TYR A 159 -7.92 6.96 12.69
CA TYR A 159 -8.09 7.04 14.13
C TYR A 159 -7.12 8.04 14.75
N LYS A 160 -7.61 8.86 15.68
CA LYS A 160 -6.79 9.78 16.47
C LYS A 160 -6.53 9.19 17.86
N SER A 161 -5.26 9.03 18.21
CA SER A 161 -4.86 8.44 19.48
C SER A 161 -5.05 9.43 20.62
N TYR A 162 -5.65 8.96 21.72
CA TYR A 162 -5.79 9.69 22.98
C TYR A 162 -6.42 11.09 22.85
N ASP A 163 -7.41 11.25 21.96
CA ASP A 163 -7.98 12.58 21.65
C ASP A 163 -8.55 13.31 22.88
N LYS A 164 -9.07 12.56 23.85
CA LYS A 164 -9.65 13.07 25.11
C LYS A 164 -8.66 13.19 26.27
N SER A 165 -7.38 12.87 26.08
CA SER A 165 -6.37 12.90 27.16
C SER A 165 -5.35 14.00 26.87
N ASP A 166 -5.40 15.09 27.63
CA ASP A 166 -4.57 16.26 27.37
C ASP A 166 -3.08 16.03 27.63
N SER A 167 -2.74 15.18 28.59
CA SER A 167 -1.38 14.90 29.04
C SER A 167 -0.71 13.69 28.38
N HIS A 168 -1.41 12.93 27.52
CA HIS A 168 -0.86 11.67 27.01
C HIS A 168 0.22 11.91 25.93
N SER A 169 1.39 11.26 26.06
CA SER A 169 2.54 11.48 25.16
C SER A 169 2.26 11.17 23.68
N TRP A 170 1.27 10.30 23.42
CA TRP A 170 0.80 9.94 22.07
C TRP A 170 -0.47 10.68 21.62
N LYS A 171 -0.90 11.74 22.33
CA LYS A 171 -2.07 12.54 21.95
C LYS A 171 -1.93 13.09 20.53
N GLY A 172 -2.91 12.79 19.69
CA GLY A 172 -3.02 13.34 18.33
C GLY A 172 -2.21 12.59 17.26
N PHE A 173 -1.54 11.50 17.61
CA PHE A 173 -1.02 10.55 16.62
C PHE A 173 -2.18 9.98 15.82
N ARG A 174 -1.98 9.80 14.50
CA ARG A 174 -3.01 9.30 13.60
C ARG A 174 -2.58 7.96 13.02
N ILE A 175 -3.51 7.00 13.05
CA ILE A 175 -3.33 5.68 12.48
C ILE A 175 -4.44 5.44 11.47
N GLU A 176 -4.06 5.12 10.24
CA GLU A 176 -5.00 4.78 9.18
C GLU A 176 -5.26 3.28 9.17
N VAL A 177 -6.51 2.87 9.34
CA VAL A 177 -6.97 1.50 9.09
C VAL A 177 -7.55 1.42 7.68
N GLN A 178 -7.03 0.51 6.85
CA GLN A 178 -7.51 0.28 5.49
C GLN A 178 -8.25 -1.06 5.43
N LEU A 179 -9.56 -1.06 5.20
CA LEU A 179 -10.34 -2.27 4.97
C LEU A 179 -10.48 -2.51 3.47
N ARG A 180 -10.15 -3.72 3.00
CA ARG A 180 -10.20 -4.10 1.58
C ARG A 180 -10.65 -5.54 1.41
N THR A 181 -11.38 -5.80 0.33
CA THR A 181 -11.56 -7.18 -0.17
C THR A 181 -10.26 -7.69 -0.79
N ARG A 182 -10.16 -8.99 -1.07
CA ARG A 182 -9.02 -9.57 -1.81
C ARG A 182 -8.83 -8.92 -3.18
N LEU A 183 -9.92 -8.64 -3.91
CA LEU A 183 -9.86 -8.03 -5.25
C LEU A 183 -9.44 -6.55 -5.18
N GLN A 184 -9.94 -5.78 -4.21
CA GLN A 184 -9.50 -4.41 -3.97
C GLN A 184 -8.02 -4.35 -3.55
N HIS A 185 -7.56 -5.32 -2.75
CA HIS A 185 -6.16 -5.42 -2.41
C HIS A 185 -5.30 -5.78 -3.62
N LEU A 186 -5.73 -6.75 -4.43
CA LEU A 186 -5.07 -7.18 -5.66
C LEU A 186 -4.85 -6.00 -6.60
N TRP A 187 -5.91 -5.25 -6.91
CA TRP A 187 -5.84 -4.02 -7.71
C TRP A 187 -4.79 -3.05 -7.16
N ALA A 188 -4.84 -2.76 -5.86
CA ALA A 188 -3.96 -1.78 -5.24
C ALA A 188 -2.49 -2.20 -5.22
N THR A 189 -2.22 -3.50 -5.16
CA THR A 189 -0.87 -4.08 -5.25
C THR A 189 -0.36 -4.02 -6.69
N THR A 190 -1.16 -4.40 -7.69
CA THR A 190 -0.74 -4.34 -9.10
C THR A 190 -0.38 -2.91 -9.51
N VAL A 191 -1.11 -1.89 -9.04
CA VAL A 191 -0.73 -0.49 -9.26
C VAL A 191 0.66 -0.18 -8.70
N GLU A 192 0.99 -0.70 -7.50
CA GLU A 192 2.33 -0.50 -6.90
C GLU A 192 3.43 -1.22 -7.68
N ILE A 193 3.14 -2.36 -8.30
CA ILE A 193 4.09 -3.09 -9.14
C ILE A 193 4.31 -2.35 -10.46
N VAL A 194 3.26 -1.83 -11.10
CA VAL A 194 3.40 -1.04 -12.33
C VAL A 194 4.16 0.27 -12.06
N ASP A 195 3.92 0.95 -10.93
CA ASP A 195 4.74 2.10 -10.51
C ASP A 195 6.25 1.75 -10.51
N ILE A 196 6.61 0.53 -10.08
CA ILE A 196 7.99 0.06 -10.07
C ILE A 196 8.48 -0.25 -11.49
N ILE A 197 7.70 -0.98 -12.30
CA ILE A 197 8.09 -1.40 -13.65
C ILE A 197 8.35 -0.19 -14.54
N GLU A 198 7.46 0.80 -14.50
CA GLU A 198 7.49 1.94 -15.42
C GLU A 198 8.43 3.06 -14.95
N LYS A 199 8.99 2.98 -13.73
CA LYS A 199 9.67 4.11 -13.05
C LYS A 199 8.79 5.36 -12.96
N GLU A 200 7.48 5.21 -13.15
CA GLU A 200 6.49 6.26 -13.09
C GLU A 200 5.84 6.27 -11.72
N SER A 201 5.47 7.45 -11.22
CA SER A 201 4.67 7.55 -10.01
C SER A 201 3.20 7.73 -10.36
N LEU A 202 2.52 6.67 -10.83
CA LEU A 202 1.09 6.69 -11.15
C LEU A 202 0.27 7.17 -9.95
N LYS A 203 0.74 6.92 -8.72
CA LYS A 203 0.15 7.41 -7.45
C LYS A 203 0.46 8.86 -7.09
N THR A 204 1.49 9.50 -7.66
CA THR A 204 2.06 10.74 -7.10
C THR A 204 2.25 11.89 -8.08
N ASN A 205 2.35 11.61 -9.38
CA ASN A 205 2.42 12.62 -10.43
C ASN A 205 1.53 12.26 -11.63
N PRO A 206 0.22 12.61 -11.59
CA PRO A 206 -0.75 12.22 -12.60
C PRO A 206 -0.51 12.81 -14.00
N THR A 207 0.37 13.79 -14.17
CA THR A 207 0.59 14.46 -15.46
C THR A 207 1.70 13.82 -16.31
N ALA A 208 2.62 13.05 -15.71
CA ALA A 208 3.72 12.37 -16.41
C ALA A 208 3.48 10.86 -16.61
N ALA A 209 2.53 10.29 -15.88
CA ALA A 209 2.19 8.87 -15.95
C ALA A 209 1.44 8.51 -17.24
N SER A 210 1.81 7.39 -17.88
CA SER A 210 1.13 6.85 -19.06
C SER A 210 -0.38 6.86 -18.88
N THR A 211 -1.07 7.65 -19.70
CA THR A 211 -2.54 7.74 -19.70
C THR A 211 -3.18 6.36 -19.88
N ASN A 212 -2.52 5.49 -20.64
CA ASN A 212 -2.94 4.11 -20.88
C ASN A 212 -2.94 3.27 -19.59
N TRP A 213 -1.92 3.36 -18.73
CA TRP A 213 -1.90 2.60 -17.46
C TRP A 213 -2.99 3.08 -16.50
N LYS A 214 -3.22 4.40 -16.41
CA LYS A 214 -4.31 4.92 -15.57
C LYS A 214 -5.66 4.41 -16.05
N ARG A 215 -5.88 4.43 -17.37
CA ARG A 215 -7.12 3.99 -17.98
C ARG A 215 -7.34 2.49 -17.81
N LEU A 216 -6.29 1.68 -17.96
CA LEU A 216 -6.31 0.25 -17.62
C LEU A 216 -6.81 0.02 -16.19
N PHE A 217 -6.23 0.74 -15.22
CA PHE A 217 -6.57 0.55 -13.81
C PHE A 217 -7.95 1.09 -13.46
N GLU A 218 -8.40 2.15 -14.11
CA GLU A 218 -9.78 2.65 -13.99
C GLU A 218 -10.77 1.55 -14.41
N ILE A 219 -10.63 1.03 -15.63
CA ILE A 219 -11.51 0.00 -16.18
C ILE A 219 -11.45 -1.29 -15.35
N MET A 220 -10.24 -1.77 -15.03
CA MET A 220 -10.09 -2.98 -14.21
C MET A 220 -10.62 -2.79 -12.79
N GLY A 221 -10.59 -1.56 -12.26
CA GLY A 221 -11.23 -1.24 -10.98
C GLY A 221 -12.75 -1.46 -11.00
N GLU A 222 -13.40 -1.18 -12.14
CA GLU A 222 -14.83 -1.45 -12.31
C GLU A 222 -15.16 -2.93 -12.46
N PHE A 223 -14.43 -3.67 -13.31
CA PHE A 223 -14.65 -5.12 -13.45
C PHE A 223 -14.46 -5.87 -12.12
N LEU A 224 -13.43 -5.51 -11.36
CA LEU A 224 -13.19 -6.11 -10.04
C LEU A 224 -14.28 -5.75 -9.03
N ALA A 225 -14.88 -4.56 -9.14
CA ALA A 225 -15.99 -4.12 -8.30
C ALA A 225 -17.32 -4.80 -8.67
N VAL A 226 -17.54 -5.08 -9.96
CA VAL A 226 -18.66 -5.94 -10.38
C VAL A 226 -18.48 -7.35 -9.82
N LYS A 227 -17.26 -7.89 -9.88
CA LYS A 227 -16.95 -9.21 -9.36
C LYS A 227 -17.05 -9.32 -7.82
N ASP A 228 -16.67 -8.28 -7.09
CA ASP A 228 -16.79 -8.28 -5.61
C ASP A 228 -18.20 -7.91 -5.12
N GLY A 229 -19.12 -7.57 -6.03
CA GLY A 229 -20.51 -7.22 -5.75
C GLY A 229 -20.73 -5.78 -5.29
N SER A 230 -19.69 -4.92 -5.29
CA SER A 230 -19.80 -3.52 -4.87
C SER A 230 -20.26 -2.56 -5.96
N TRP A 231 -20.36 -3.01 -7.21
CA TRP A 231 -20.74 -2.18 -8.35
C TRP A 231 -21.58 -2.94 -9.37
N LYS A 232 -22.32 -2.19 -10.19
CA LYS A 232 -23.06 -2.71 -11.34
C LYS A 232 -22.62 -1.97 -12.59
N MET A 233 -22.46 -2.69 -13.69
CA MET A 233 -22.05 -2.15 -14.98
C MET A 233 -22.98 -2.72 -16.05
N SER A 234 -23.39 -1.90 -17.02
CA SER A 234 -24.26 -2.35 -18.10
C SER A 234 -23.48 -3.21 -19.10
N PRO A 235 -24.14 -4.13 -19.83
CA PRO A 235 -23.50 -4.94 -20.87
C PRO A 235 -22.81 -4.11 -21.96
N GLU A 236 -23.37 -2.96 -22.33
CA GLU A 236 -22.83 -2.06 -23.35
C GLU A 236 -21.52 -1.44 -22.89
N THR A 237 -21.49 -0.90 -21.66
CA THR A 237 -20.26 -0.38 -21.05
C THR A 237 -19.21 -1.48 -20.91
N ALA A 238 -19.63 -2.67 -20.47
CA ALA A 238 -18.72 -3.79 -20.30
C ALA A 238 -18.07 -4.22 -21.63
N THR A 239 -18.84 -4.24 -22.71
CA THR A 239 -18.35 -4.57 -24.06
C THR A 239 -17.35 -3.52 -24.55
N SER A 240 -17.71 -2.24 -24.45
CA SER A 240 -16.82 -1.13 -24.82
C SER A 240 -15.50 -1.15 -24.03
N TYR A 241 -15.58 -1.41 -22.72
CA TYR A 241 -14.39 -1.49 -21.87
C TYR A 241 -13.52 -2.70 -22.22
N LYS A 242 -14.08 -3.85 -22.61
CA LYS A 242 -13.29 -5.00 -23.05
C LYS A 242 -12.49 -4.70 -24.32
N GLU A 243 -13.14 -4.08 -25.31
CA GLU A 243 -12.46 -3.65 -26.53
C GLU A 243 -11.31 -2.69 -26.22
N GLU A 244 -11.54 -1.73 -25.31
CA GLU A 244 -10.52 -0.80 -24.86
C GLU A 244 -9.36 -1.51 -24.14
N LEU A 245 -9.63 -2.51 -23.29
CA LEU A 245 -8.60 -3.32 -22.63
C LEU A 245 -7.73 -4.08 -23.65
N VAL A 246 -8.32 -4.64 -24.71
CA VAL A 246 -7.55 -5.31 -25.78
C VAL A 246 -6.59 -4.33 -26.46
N LEU A 247 -7.06 -3.12 -26.79
CA LEU A 247 -6.21 -2.07 -27.37
C LEU A 247 -5.10 -1.62 -26.40
N LEU A 248 -5.43 -1.48 -25.11
CA LEU A 248 -4.45 -1.14 -24.07
C LEU A 248 -3.39 -2.22 -23.91
N ASN A 249 -3.76 -3.50 -23.99
CA ASN A 249 -2.80 -4.59 -23.95
C ASN A 249 -1.79 -4.51 -25.09
N THR A 250 -2.24 -4.24 -26.31
CA THR A 250 -1.33 -4.08 -27.47
C THR A 250 -0.36 -2.93 -27.26
N LYS A 251 -0.82 -1.80 -26.71
CA LYS A 251 0.02 -0.62 -26.47
C LYS A 251 1.02 -0.80 -25.33
N LEU A 252 0.58 -1.43 -24.24
CA LEU A 252 1.36 -1.53 -23.01
C LEU A 252 2.14 -2.83 -22.89
N SER A 253 1.82 -3.84 -23.70
CA SER A 253 2.29 -5.22 -23.54
C SER A 253 2.08 -5.74 -22.11
N ILE A 254 0.85 -5.59 -21.60
CA ILE A 254 0.51 -5.79 -20.18
C ILE A 254 0.91 -7.20 -19.72
N PHE A 255 0.48 -8.24 -20.44
CA PHE A 255 0.83 -9.61 -20.14
C PHE A 255 2.34 -9.81 -20.09
N ASN A 256 3.08 -9.40 -21.13
CA ASN A 256 4.52 -9.58 -21.19
C ASN A 256 5.24 -8.86 -20.04
N LYS A 257 4.87 -7.62 -19.72
CA LYS A 257 5.52 -6.86 -18.64
C LYS A 257 5.26 -7.44 -17.26
N LEU A 258 4.00 -7.77 -16.98
CA LEU A 258 3.60 -8.30 -15.67
C LEU A 258 4.08 -9.75 -15.49
N ASP A 259 4.02 -10.58 -16.53
CA ASP A 259 4.53 -11.95 -16.53
C ASP A 259 6.05 -12.00 -16.47
N ALA A 260 6.75 -11.13 -17.21
CA ALA A 260 8.20 -10.98 -17.10
C ALA A 260 8.60 -10.57 -15.69
N PHE A 261 7.85 -9.68 -15.03
CA PHE A 261 8.08 -9.35 -13.61
C PHE A 261 7.87 -10.56 -12.69
N ASN A 262 6.83 -11.37 -12.91
CA ASN A 262 6.60 -12.59 -12.11
C ASN A 262 7.70 -13.63 -12.32
N SER A 263 8.12 -13.82 -13.58
CA SER A 263 9.14 -14.77 -14.00
C SER A 263 10.56 -14.36 -13.58
N ALA A 264 10.83 -13.05 -13.61
CA ALA A 264 12.04 -12.40 -13.12
C ALA A 264 12.28 -12.67 -11.63
N PHE A 265 11.21 -12.70 -10.86
CA PHE A 265 11.25 -12.96 -9.43
C PHE A 265 10.54 -14.27 -9.14
N LYS A 266 11.16 -15.41 -9.54
CA LYS A 266 10.73 -16.77 -9.14
C LYS A 266 10.66 -16.87 -7.61
N MET A 267 9.53 -16.44 -7.08
CA MET A 267 9.44 -15.96 -5.71
C MET A 267 9.63 -17.12 -4.73
N ASP A 268 9.35 -18.36 -5.14
CA ASP A 268 9.53 -19.56 -4.31
C ASP A 268 11.01 -19.90 -4.06
N GLU A 269 11.89 -19.65 -5.02
CA GLU A 269 13.34 -19.80 -4.84
C GLU A 269 13.91 -18.66 -3.99
N ILE A 270 13.40 -17.45 -4.20
CA ILE A 270 13.73 -16.26 -3.40
C ILE A 270 13.25 -16.45 -1.95
N LYS A 271 12.07 -17.03 -1.74
CA LYS A 271 11.50 -17.37 -0.42
C LYS A 271 12.36 -18.39 0.32
N LYS A 272 12.87 -19.44 -0.35
CA LYS A 272 13.76 -20.42 0.27
C LYS A 272 15.07 -19.77 0.73
N LYS A 273 15.69 -18.95 -0.12
CA LYS A 273 17.00 -18.31 0.17
C LYS A 273 16.90 -17.10 1.11
N SER A 274 15.75 -16.42 1.17
CA SER A 274 15.55 -15.24 2.03
C SER A 274 15.29 -15.57 3.50
N LYS A 275 14.86 -16.79 3.84
CA LYS A 275 14.59 -17.20 5.24
C LYS A 275 15.80 -17.05 6.17
N ASP A 276 17.00 -17.15 5.61
CA ASP A 276 18.28 -17.15 6.32
C ASP A 276 19.10 -15.87 6.11
N THR A 277 18.54 -14.84 5.45
CA THR A 277 19.29 -13.63 5.08
C THR A 277 18.67 -12.34 5.63
N GLY A 278 19.51 -11.33 5.85
CA GLY A 278 19.16 -10.08 6.51
C GLY A 278 18.78 -8.94 5.58
N TYR A 279 19.13 -9.00 4.29
CA TYR A 279 18.73 -8.06 3.23
C TYR A 279 18.61 -8.79 1.89
N THR A 280 17.79 -8.25 0.99
CA THR A 280 17.54 -8.77 -0.36
C THR A 280 17.49 -7.61 -1.33
N LEU A 281 18.16 -7.74 -2.46
CA LEU A 281 18.19 -6.79 -3.56
C LEU A 281 17.52 -7.44 -4.76
N LEU A 282 16.41 -6.89 -5.20
CA LEU A 282 15.67 -7.33 -6.37
C LEU A 282 16.02 -6.38 -7.53
N ILE A 283 16.59 -6.91 -8.59
CA ILE A 283 17.00 -6.15 -9.78
C ILE A 283 16.17 -6.65 -10.94
N TYR A 284 15.43 -5.78 -11.61
CA TYR A 284 14.73 -6.07 -12.86
C TYR A 284 15.35 -5.24 -13.97
N ASN A 285 16.01 -5.88 -14.94
CA ASN A 285 16.52 -5.19 -16.12
C ASN A 285 15.37 -5.05 -17.14
N THR A 286 14.98 -3.82 -17.45
CA THR A 286 13.86 -3.50 -18.34
C THR A 286 14.16 -3.80 -19.80
N LYS A 287 15.44 -3.72 -20.21
CA LYS A 287 15.90 -3.99 -21.58
C LYS A 287 15.96 -5.48 -21.88
N GLU A 288 16.48 -6.27 -20.95
CA GLU A 288 16.61 -7.73 -21.06
C GLU A 288 15.38 -8.48 -20.55
N GLN A 289 14.46 -7.79 -19.88
CA GLN A 289 13.28 -8.37 -19.21
C GLN A 289 13.64 -9.51 -18.23
N LYS A 290 14.78 -9.37 -17.55
CA LYS A 290 15.29 -10.37 -16.60
C LYS A 290 15.32 -9.83 -15.19
N GLY A 291 14.94 -10.68 -14.24
CA GLY A 291 15.10 -10.43 -12.81
C GLY A 291 16.29 -11.14 -12.23
N ASN A 292 16.87 -10.53 -11.22
CA ASN A 292 17.85 -11.16 -10.34
C ASN A 292 17.54 -10.78 -8.90
N ALA A 293 17.73 -11.72 -7.98
CA ALA A 293 17.63 -11.50 -6.55
C ALA A 293 18.97 -11.82 -5.90
N SER A 294 19.59 -10.81 -5.30
CA SER A 294 20.80 -10.97 -4.49
C SER A 294 20.44 -10.95 -3.01
N PHE A 295 21.01 -11.86 -2.24
CA PHE A 295 20.73 -12.00 -0.81
C PHE A 295 21.97 -11.69 0.01
N TYR A 296 21.79 -10.99 1.12
CA TYR A 296 22.85 -10.56 2.01
C TYR A 296 22.50 -10.88 3.45
N SER A 297 23.44 -11.39 4.23
CA SER A 297 23.27 -11.59 5.66
C SER A 297 23.12 -10.26 6.41
N ALA A 298 22.55 -10.28 7.61
CA ALA A 298 22.24 -9.07 8.38
C ALA A 298 23.47 -8.21 8.74
N ASN A 299 24.66 -8.82 8.76
CA ASN A 299 25.93 -8.16 9.00
C ASN A 299 26.61 -7.63 7.72
N LYS A 300 26.01 -7.79 6.54
CA LYS A 300 26.54 -7.31 5.23
C LYS A 300 25.68 -6.18 4.66
N LYS A 301 25.20 -5.29 5.52
CA LYS A 301 24.32 -4.18 5.14
C LYS A 301 25.01 -3.21 4.18
N GLU A 302 26.24 -2.82 4.49
CA GLU A 302 27.03 -1.86 3.73
C GLU A 302 27.26 -2.37 2.30
N LEU A 303 27.67 -3.64 2.16
CA LEU A 303 27.84 -4.30 0.86
C LEU A 303 26.54 -4.35 0.03
N ALA A 304 25.41 -4.58 0.69
CA ALA A 304 24.11 -4.62 0.02
C ALA A 304 23.67 -3.23 -0.48
N LEU A 305 23.99 -2.18 0.28
CA LEU A 305 23.76 -0.78 -0.11
C LEU A 305 24.70 -0.32 -1.21
N GLU A 306 25.97 -0.74 -1.19
CA GLU A 306 26.93 -0.49 -2.28
C GLU A 306 26.44 -1.11 -3.59
N ARG A 307 26.00 -2.39 -3.55
CA ARG A 307 25.45 -3.05 -4.74
C ARG A 307 24.15 -2.39 -5.20
N TYR A 308 23.28 -1.96 -4.28
CA TYR A 308 22.10 -1.17 -4.64
C TYR A 308 22.48 0.09 -5.40
N ALA A 309 23.40 0.90 -4.85
CA ALA A 309 23.84 2.15 -5.45
C ALA A 309 24.54 1.95 -6.80
N GLU A 310 25.29 0.86 -6.96
CA GLU A 310 25.90 0.50 -8.24
C GLU A 310 24.86 0.17 -9.31
N GLN A 311 23.84 -0.62 -8.95
CA GLN A 311 22.80 -1.03 -9.89
C GLN A 311 21.81 0.10 -10.22
N GLU A 312 21.62 1.05 -9.29
CA GLU A 312 20.81 2.26 -9.50
C GLU A 312 21.41 3.20 -10.55
N LYS A 313 22.74 3.18 -10.75
CA LYS A 313 23.42 3.93 -11.82
C LYS A 313 23.05 3.45 -13.22
N ASN A 314 22.58 2.20 -13.36
CA ASN A 314 22.14 1.67 -14.64
C ASN A 314 20.67 2.04 -14.88
N THR A 315 20.43 2.88 -15.89
CA THR A 315 19.09 3.35 -16.27
C THR A 315 18.18 2.24 -16.77
N ASP A 316 18.73 1.10 -17.21
CA ASP A 316 17.97 -0.07 -17.63
C ASP A 316 17.59 -0.98 -16.45
N ASN A 317 18.15 -0.76 -15.26
CA ASN A 317 17.84 -1.53 -14.08
C ASN A 317 16.79 -0.84 -13.20
N ASN A 318 15.84 -1.64 -12.72
CA ASN A 318 14.90 -1.32 -11.64
C ASN A 318 15.35 -2.08 -10.40
N VAL A 319 15.81 -1.36 -9.39
CA VAL A 319 16.45 -1.96 -8.22
C VAL A 319 15.61 -1.70 -6.98
N LEU A 320 15.25 -2.76 -6.26
CA LEU A 320 14.47 -2.72 -5.04
C LEU A 320 15.25 -3.38 -3.90
N PHE A 321 15.60 -2.57 -2.89
CA PHE A 321 16.25 -3.04 -1.68
C PHE A 321 15.22 -3.36 -0.59
N VAL A 322 15.33 -4.55 0.00
CA VAL A 322 14.39 -5.09 1.00
C VAL A 322 15.18 -5.62 2.20
N ALA A 323 14.84 -5.20 3.42
CA ALA A 323 15.42 -5.81 4.62
C ALA A 323 14.79 -7.20 4.87
N GLY A 324 15.55 -8.16 5.38
CA GLY A 324 15.13 -9.53 5.68
C GLY A 324 14.09 -9.60 6.81
N SER A 325 14.19 -8.70 7.79
CA SER A 325 13.13 -8.46 8.79
C SER A 325 11.87 -7.86 8.15
N ASP A 326 12.04 -7.06 7.10
CA ASP A 326 10.94 -6.57 6.27
C ASP A 326 10.40 -7.64 5.33
N LEU A 327 11.12 -8.72 4.97
CA LEU A 327 10.59 -9.83 4.16
C LEU A 327 9.63 -10.72 4.95
N LYS A 328 9.96 -11.08 6.21
CA LYS A 328 9.01 -11.72 7.14
C LYS A 328 7.84 -10.79 7.50
N SER A 329 8.10 -9.48 7.58
CA SER A 329 7.06 -8.47 7.80
C SER A 329 6.27 -8.18 6.53
N ILE A 330 6.82 -8.39 5.34
CA ILE A 330 6.14 -8.33 4.05
C ILE A 330 5.29 -9.57 3.92
N GLU A 331 5.81 -10.77 4.11
CA GLU A 331 5.07 -12.04 4.17
C GLU A 331 3.88 -11.99 5.16
N LYS A 332 4.07 -11.42 6.36
CA LYS A 332 2.97 -11.23 7.34
C LYS A 332 2.09 -10.02 7.08
N ALA A 333 2.64 -8.88 6.64
CA ALA A 333 1.89 -7.64 6.46
C ALA A 333 1.30 -7.50 5.04
N TYR A 334 1.66 -8.41 4.17
CA TYR A 334 1.33 -8.49 2.77
C TYR A 334 1.72 -9.90 2.30
N PRO A 335 0.94 -10.95 2.60
CA PRO A 335 1.15 -12.26 1.98
C PRO A 335 1.24 -12.13 0.44
N ASN A 336 0.64 -11.05 -0.06
CA ASN A 336 0.59 -10.56 -1.43
C ASN A 336 1.59 -9.41 -1.79
N TYR A 337 2.47 -9.00 -0.88
CA TYR A 337 3.83 -8.45 -1.10
C TYR A 337 4.66 -9.08 -2.19
N LEU A 338 4.64 -10.41 -2.05
CA LEU A 338 5.29 -11.40 -2.87
C LEU A 338 4.35 -11.81 -4.02
N SER A 339 3.27 -11.05 -4.25
CA SER A 339 2.28 -11.30 -5.31
C SER A 339 2.91 -11.02 -6.65
N ASP A 340 3.39 -12.11 -7.22
CA ASP A 340 2.86 -12.56 -8.49
C ASP A 340 1.57 -11.83 -8.91
N THR A 341 1.69 -11.03 -9.95
CA THR A 341 0.57 -10.34 -10.61
C THR A 341 -0.34 -11.33 -11.32
N SER A 342 -0.06 -12.64 -11.30
CA SER A 342 -0.91 -13.70 -11.86
C SER A 342 -2.35 -13.63 -11.39
N GLY A 343 -2.61 -13.26 -10.13
CA GLY A 343 -4.00 -13.05 -9.68
C GLY A 343 -4.70 -11.97 -10.51
N PHE A 344 -4.02 -10.86 -10.79
CA PHE A 344 -4.54 -9.78 -11.61
C PHE A 344 -4.58 -10.17 -13.08
N LEU A 345 -3.56 -10.84 -13.61
CA LEU A 345 -3.53 -11.35 -14.99
C LEU A 345 -4.63 -12.39 -15.23
N ALA A 346 -4.96 -13.22 -14.24
CA ALA A 346 -6.07 -14.16 -14.32
C ALA A 346 -7.42 -13.43 -14.36
N GLU A 347 -7.62 -12.39 -13.55
CA GLU A 347 -8.83 -11.56 -13.66
C GLU A 347 -8.90 -10.81 -14.99
N TYR A 348 -7.78 -10.23 -15.41
CA TYR A 348 -7.65 -9.54 -16.68
C TYR A 348 -7.97 -10.48 -17.85
N GLY A 349 -7.37 -11.67 -17.87
CA GLY A 349 -7.63 -12.73 -18.85
C GLY A 349 -9.09 -13.17 -18.87
N ARG A 350 -9.70 -13.37 -17.70
CA ARG A 350 -11.14 -13.67 -17.60
C ARG A 350 -12.01 -12.56 -18.19
N VAL A 351 -11.69 -11.30 -17.92
CA VAL A 351 -12.44 -10.16 -18.46
C VAL A 351 -12.39 -10.13 -19.98
N ILE A 352 -11.20 -10.24 -20.58
CA ILE A 352 -11.04 -10.18 -22.03
C ILE A 352 -11.59 -11.41 -22.77
N LEU A 353 -11.58 -12.60 -22.14
CA LEU A 353 -12.04 -13.86 -22.76
C LEU A 353 -13.53 -14.17 -22.49
N SER A 354 -14.13 -13.59 -21.46
CA SER A 354 -15.54 -13.85 -21.13
C SER A 354 -16.47 -13.26 -22.19
N HIS A 355 -17.49 -14.02 -22.57
CA HIS A 355 -18.65 -13.51 -23.29
C HIS A 355 -19.65 -13.02 -22.24
N PHE A 356 -20.21 -11.81 -22.38
CA PHE A 356 -21.29 -11.39 -21.47
C PHE A 356 -22.55 -12.14 -21.90
N GLU A 357 -22.91 -13.19 -21.15
CA GLU A 357 -24.24 -13.77 -21.29
C GLU A 357 -25.25 -12.77 -20.73
N ASN A 358 -26.23 -12.41 -21.56
CA ASN A 358 -27.37 -11.63 -21.13
C ASN A 358 -27.98 -12.31 -19.89
N ALA A 359 -28.09 -11.57 -18.78
CA ALA A 359 -28.86 -12.05 -17.65
C ALA A 359 -30.25 -12.46 -18.16
N PRO A 360 -30.80 -13.62 -17.77
CA PRO A 360 -32.11 -14.04 -18.26
C PRO A 360 -33.12 -12.98 -17.89
N THR A 361 -33.73 -12.38 -18.91
CA THR A 361 -34.96 -11.61 -18.78
C THR A 361 -35.95 -12.53 -18.10
N THR A 362 -36.22 -12.27 -16.82
CA THR A 362 -37.39 -12.81 -16.15
C THR A 362 -38.60 -12.25 -16.88
N ASN A 363 -39.09 -13.00 -17.88
CA ASN A 363 -40.43 -12.81 -18.40
C ASN A 363 -41.37 -13.14 -17.24
N ALA A 364 -41.89 -12.09 -16.60
CA ALA A 364 -43.07 -12.19 -15.79
C ALA A 364 -44.25 -12.45 -16.76
N SER A 365 -44.75 -13.68 -16.71
CA SER A 365 -46.12 -14.03 -17.08
C SER A 365 -46.95 -14.10 -15.82
#